data_AF-A0A966Y2Z4-F1
#
_entry.id   AF-A0A966Y2Z4-F1
#
_cell.length_a   1.000
_cell.length_b   1.000
_cell.length_c   1.000
_cell.angle_alpha   90.00
_cell.angle_beta   90.00
_cell.angle_gamma   90.00
#
_symmetry.space_group_name_H-M   'P 1'
#
loop_
_entity.id
_entity.type
_entity.pdbx_description
1 polymer ?
#
loop_
_entity_poly.entity_id
_entity_poly.type
_entity_poly.pdbx_seq_one_letter_code
_entity_poly.pdbx_strand_id
1 'polypeptide(L)'
;MASLRYDKRGVGESTPRPTGSLAEQERFFAWENVVGDVTAAHGELLRHDEIKSYATALLGHSEGGLLALAAAPALGATTRGTRKLHALVLAATPGRPLADIVRAQIARNAPALLEPAERTMAAILATGEVPAGLPRDQQVLFPPYAGPFLQSVLSFDPAKALAGLDLACLLLQGAADRQVVPMGDVQPLIDALGHRGASGGASGEAEVFPAVSHSLKRVAGPTDPGFAGPLAPAVGDKLASWLRPLLGA
;
A
#
# COMPACT_ATOMS: atom_id res chain seq x y z
N MET A 1 8.87 21.62 1.29
CA MET A 1 8.06 20.52 0.70
C MET A 1 6.63 20.67 1.19
N ALA A 2 5.65 20.41 0.32
CA ALA A 2 4.24 20.33 0.68
C ALA A 2 3.78 18.86 0.64
N SER A 3 2.71 18.53 1.35
CA SER A 3 2.11 17.19 1.31
C SER A 3 0.59 17.29 1.30
N LEU A 4 -0.05 16.53 0.43
CA LEU A 4 -1.50 16.30 0.47
C LEU A 4 -1.75 14.92 1.09
N ARG A 5 -2.63 14.87 2.09
CA ARG A 5 -3.11 13.66 2.75
C ARG A 5 -4.62 13.70 2.69
N TYR A 6 -5.24 12.58 2.38
CA TYR A 6 -6.68 12.49 2.21
C TYR A 6 -7.20 11.25 2.92
N ASP A 7 -8.44 11.33 3.39
CA ASP A 7 -9.16 10.15 3.84
C ASP A 7 -9.65 9.35 2.62
N LYS A 8 -9.46 8.03 2.63
CA LYS A 8 -9.98 7.16 1.58
C LYS A 8 -11.50 7.29 1.49
N ARG A 9 -12.06 7.04 0.31
CA ARG A 9 -13.51 6.98 0.11
C ARG A 9 -14.22 6.16 1.20
N GLY A 10 -15.27 6.74 1.78
CA GLY A 10 -16.04 6.14 2.87
C GLY A 10 -15.36 6.15 4.25
N VAL A 11 -14.19 6.79 4.42
CA VAL A 11 -13.45 6.87 5.68
C VAL A 11 -13.32 8.33 6.10
N GLY A 12 -13.27 8.59 7.41
CA GLY A 12 -12.95 9.91 7.97
C GLY A 12 -13.90 11.02 7.52
N GLU A 13 -13.38 12.04 6.84
CA GLU A 13 -14.18 13.14 6.28
C GLU A 13 -14.61 12.87 4.81
N SER A 14 -14.10 11.82 4.17
CA SER A 14 -14.48 11.38 2.83
C SER A 14 -15.71 10.46 2.84
N THR A 15 -16.74 10.77 3.63
CA THR A 15 -17.77 9.82 4.08
C THR A 15 -19.16 9.78 3.43
N PRO A 16 -19.48 10.37 2.26
CA PRO A 16 -20.74 10.00 1.60
C PRO A 16 -20.60 8.57 1.03
N ARG A 17 -20.77 7.56 1.90
CA ARG A 17 -20.96 6.17 1.50
C ARG A 17 -22.35 6.02 0.90
N PRO A 18 -22.51 5.28 -0.21
CA PRO A 18 -23.83 4.96 -0.72
C PRO A 18 -24.62 4.17 0.33
N THR A 19 -25.86 4.58 0.59
CA THR A 19 -26.83 3.85 1.42
C THR A 19 -27.78 2.99 0.59
N GLY A 20 -27.48 2.84 -0.70
CA GLY A 20 -28.28 2.10 -1.66
C GLY A 20 -28.03 0.59 -1.62
N SER A 21 -28.28 -0.05 -2.75
CA SER A 21 -28.09 -1.48 -2.98
C SER A 21 -26.64 -1.93 -2.72
N LEU A 22 -26.46 -3.24 -2.49
CA LEU A 22 -25.12 -3.84 -2.36
C LEU A 22 -24.26 -3.54 -3.60
N ALA A 23 -24.83 -3.63 -4.80
CA ALA A 23 -24.13 -3.34 -6.04
C ALA A 23 -23.62 -1.89 -6.12
N GLU A 24 -24.36 -0.92 -5.58
CA GLU A 24 -23.91 0.47 -5.50
C GLU A 24 -22.74 0.63 -4.51
N GLN A 25 -22.79 -0.09 -3.38
CA GLN A 25 -21.70 -0.11 -2.41
C GLN A 25 -20.44 -0.78 -2.97
N GLU A 26 -20.59 -1.93 -3.62
CA GLU A 26 -19.50 -2.64 -4.30
C GLU A 26 -18.85 -1.78 -5.37
N ARG A 27 -19.65 -1.13 -6.22
CA ARG A 27 -19.14 -0.18 -7.22
C ARG A 27 -18.39 0.96 -6.55
N PHE A 28 -18.90 1.50 -5.45
CA PHE A 28 -18.24 2.60 -4.75
C PHE A 28 -16.86 2.19 -4.21
N PHE A 29 -16.72 0.97 -3.68
CA PHE A 29 -15.47 0.45 -3.13
C PHE A 29 -14.60 -0.30 -4.14
N ALA A 30 -15.04 -0.44 -5.39
CA ALA A 30 -14.30 -1.15 -6.43
C ALA A 30 -12.84 -0.67 -6.55
N TRP A 31 -11.94 -1.60 -6.81
CA TRP A 31 -10.50 -1.37 -6.80
C TRP A 31 -10.07 -0.19 -7.68
N GLU A 32 -10.57 -0.13 -8.91
CA GLU A 32 -10.29 0.93 -9.87
C GLU A 32 -10.68 2.31 -9.33
N ASN A 33 -11.74 2.38 -8.53
CA ASN A 33 -12.20 3.62 -7.93
C ASN A 33 -11.32 4.00 -6.73
N VAL A 34 -10.90 3.04 -5.91
CA VAL A 34 -9.95 3.30 -4.80
C VAL A 34 -8.58 3.72 -5.33
N VAL A 35 -8.09 3.08 -6.40
CA VAL A 35 -6.87 3.48 -7.12
C VAL A 35 -7.04 4.84 -7.80
N GLY A 36 -8.23 5.11 -8.35
CA GLY A 36 -8.60 6.40 -8.92
C GLY A 36 -8.56 7.56 -7.92
N ASP A 37 -8.81 7.32 -6.63
CA ASP A 37 -8.64 8.35 -5.61
C ASP A 37 -7.18 8.79 -5.48
N VAL A 38 -6.22 7.87 -5.65
CA VAL A 38 -4.79 8.20 -5.61
C VAL A 38 -4.43 9.13 -6.76
N THR A 39 -4.93 8.85 -7.97
CA THR A 39 -4.66 9.69 -9.14
C THR A 39 -5.40 11.03 -9.06
N ALA A 40 -6.61 11.05 -8.51
CA ALA A 40 -7.37 12.28 -8.25
C ALA A 40 -6.66 13.16 -7.21
N ALA A 41 -6.17 12.57 -6.11
CA ALA A 41 -5.40 13.28 -5.08
C ALA A 41 -4.10 13.88 -5.63
N HIS A 42 -3.39 13.14 -6.49
CA HIS A 42 -2.21 13.67 -7.20
C HIS A 42 -2.59 14.82 -8.14
N GLY A 43 -3.70 14.66 -8.89
CA GLY A 43 -4.24 15.71 -9.74
C GLY A 43 -4.62 16.98 -8.97
N GLU A 44 -5.26 16.83 -7.81
CA GLU A 44 -5.62 17.95 -6.92
C GLU A 44 -4.37 18.67 -6.42
N LEU A 45 -3.36 17.93 -5.93
CA LEU A 45 -2.08 18.52 -5.52
C LEU A 45 -1.47 19.38 -6.62
N LEU A 46 -1.55 18.94 -7.88
CA LEU A 46 -1.02 19.66 -9.04
C LEU A 46 -1.83 20.91 -9.45
N ARG A 47 -3.00 21.16 -8.87
CA ARG A 47 -3.79 22.39 -9.11
C ARG A 47 -3.28 23.59 -8.33
N HIS A 48 -2.40 23.38 -7.36
CA HIS A 48 -1.80 24.43 -6.56
C HIS A 48 -0.54 24.96 -7.25
N ASP A 49 -0.52 26.25 -7.58
CA ASP A 49 0.57 26.90 -8.32
C ASP A 49 1.93 26.85 -7.59
N GLU A 50 1.92 26.66 -6.26
CA GLU A 50 3.14 26.50 -5.46
C GLU A 50 3.80 25.12 -5.63
N ILE A 51 3.11 24.17 -6.28
CA ILE A 51 3.60 22.81 -6.48
C ILE A 51 4.35 22.69 -7.80
N LYS A 52 5.62 22.29 -7.69
CA LYS A 52 6.45 21.91 -8.84
C LYS A 52 5.93 20.59 -9.44
N SER A 53 5.20 20.66 -10.54
CA SER A 53 4.58 19.49 -11.18
C SER A 53 5.59 18.41 -11.62
N TYR A 54 6.82 18.80 -11.92
CA TYR A 54 7.94 17.90 -12.26
C TYR A 54 8.66 17.32 -11.03
N ALA A 55 8.22 17.61 -9.81
CA ALA A 55 8.88 17.18 -8.58
C ALA A 55 7.84 16.71 -7.55
N THR A 56 7.11 15.65 -7.91
CA THR A 56 6.10 15.01 -7.04
C THR A 56 6.44 13.56 -6.74
N ALA A 57 6.01 13.10 -5.56
CA ALA A 57 6.15 11.72 -5.13
C ALA A 57 4.83 11.20 -4.54
N LEU A 58 4.57 9.90 -4.70
CA LEU A 58 3.54 9.20 -3.96
C LEU A 58 4.18 8.48 -2.78
N LEU A 59 3.55 8.55 -1.61
CA LEU A 59 3.91 7.74 -0.45
C LEU A 59 2.73 6.88 -0.07
N GLY A 60 2.90 5.57 -0.14
CA GLY A 60 1.91 4.59 0.31
C GLY A 60 2.43 3.82 1.51
N HIS A 61 1.62 3.75 2.57
CA HIS A 61 1.88 2.92 3.75
C HIS A 61 1.02 1.67 3.73
N SER A 62 1.60 0.49 3.98
CA SER A 62 0.87 -0.78 4.05
C SER A 62 0.03 -1.03 2.79
N GLU A 63 -1.28 -1.23 2.90
CA GLU A 63 -2.22 -1.31 1.76
C GLU A 63 -2.11 -0.08 0.83
N GLY A 64 -1.87 1.11 1.39
CA GLY A 64 -1.69 2.33 0.60
C GLY A 64 -0.51 2.25 -0.38
N GLY A 65 0.50 1.42 -0.09
CA GLY A 65 1.59 1.14 -1.03
C GLY A 65 1.14 0.32 -2.23
N LEU A 66 0.20 -0.61 -2.05
CA LEU A 66 -0.41 -1.39 -3.14
C LEU A 66 -1.20 -0.47 -4.07
N LEU A 67 -1.98 0.44 -3.49
CA LEU A 67 -2.73 1.44 -4.23
C LEU A 67 -1.82 2.40 -5.00
N ALA A 68 -0.71 2.84 -4.38
CA ALA A 68 0.27 3.70 -5.04
C ALA A 68 0.97 2.99 -6.21
N LEU A 69 1.32 1.71 -6.06
CA LEU A 69 1.86 0.88 -7.15
C LEU A 69 0.86 0.74 -8.30
N ALA A 70 -0.41 0.52 -7.99
CA ALA A 70 -1.47 0.36 -8.98
C ALA A 70 -1.80 1.68 -9.71
N ALA A 71 -1.71 2.81 -9.03
CA ALA A 71 -1.96 4.13 -9.59
C ALA A 71 -0.81 4.64 -10.48
N ALA A 72 0.43 4.23 -10.17
CA ALA A 72 1.63 4.76 -10.80
C ALA A 72 1.60 4.73 -12.34
N PRO A 73 1.20 3.63 -13.03
CA PRO A 73 1.14 3.59 -14.49
C PRO A 73 0.29 4.71 -15.12
N ALA A 74 -0.88 5.01 -14.53
CA ALA A 74 -1.76 6.08 -15.00
C ALA A 74 -1.15 7.48 -14.84
N LEU A 75 -0.14 7.62 -13.97
CA LEU A 75 0.64 8.84 -13.76
C LEU A 75 1.91 8.90 -14.62
N GLY A 76 2.02 8.05 -15.64
CA GLY A 76 3.12 8.02 -16.61
C GLY A 76 4.37 7.31 -16.11
N ALA A 77 4.28 6.58 -15.00
CA ALA A 77 5.39 5.90 -14.32
C ALA A 77 6.18 4.89 -15.16
N THR A 78 5.63 4.43 -16.29
CA THR A 78 6.23 3.37 -17.11
C THR A 78 7.20 3.88 -18.17
N THR A 79 7.22 5.20 -18.45
CA THR A 79 8.03 5.79 -19.52
C THR A 79 8.66 7.10 -19.09
N ARG A 80 10.00 7.17 -19.05
CA ARG A 80 10.79 8.31 -18.56
C ARG A 80 10.34 9.71 -19.02
N GLY A 81 9.85 9.86 -20.25
CA GLY A 81 9.49 11.14 -20.88
C GLY A 81 8.04 11.63 -20.70
N THR A 82 7.15 10.82 -20.13
CA THR A 82 5.71 11.18 -19.95
C THR A 82 5.28 11.21 -18.48
N ARG A 83 6.24 11.12 -17.56
CA ARG A 83 6.01 11.03 -16.12
C ARG A 83 5.44 12.31 -15.53
N LYS A 84 4.26 12.20 -14.93
CA LYS A 84 3.72 13.17 -13.97
C LYS A 84 4.18 12.86 -12.55
N LEU A 85 4.49 11.59 -12.27
CA LEU A 85 5.02 11.10 -11.00
C LEU A 85 6.53 10.89 -11.07
N HIS A 86 7.29 11.51 -10.18
CA HIS A 86 8.75 11.45 -10.18
C HIS A 86 9.32 10.36 -9.28
N ALA A 87 8.67 10.10 -8.14
CA ALA A 87 9.13 9.14 -7.16
C ALA A 87 8.00 8.40 -6.47
N LEU A 88 8.32 7.24 -5.90
CA LEU A 88 7.43 6.42 -5.10
C LEU A 88 8.13 6.04 -3.80
N VAL A 89 7.41 6.15 -2.69
CA VAL A 89 7.83 5.68 -1.38
C VAL A 89 6.86 4.59 -0.94
N LEU A 90 7.38 3.40 -0.69
CA LEU A 90 6.63 2.25 -0.19
C LEU A 90 7.05 1.98 1.24
N ALA A 91 6.16 2.29 2.17
CA ALA A 91 6.39 2.24 3.61
C ALA A 91 5.66 1.04 4.21
N ALA A 92 6.38 0.04 4.73
CA ALA A 92 5.80 -1.20 5.25
C ALA A 92 4.80 -1.87 4.28
N THR A 93 5.05 -1.73 2.98
CA THR A 93 4.20 -2.24 1.91
C THR A 93 4.45 -3.73 1.72
N PRO A 94 3.40 -4.56 1.61
CA PRO A 94 3.55 -5.95 1.22
C PRO A 94 4.24 -6.11 -0.14
N GLY A 95 5.23 -6.99 -0.23
CA GLY A 95 5.90 -7.34 -1.48
C GLY A 95 5.41 -8.61 -2.15
N ARG A 96 4.63 -9.42 -1.45
CA ARG A 96 3.86 -10.55 -2.01
C ARG A 96 2.35 -10.25 -1.98
N PRO A 97 1.52 -10.98 -2.73
CA PRO A 97 0.08 -10.78 -2.76
C PRO A 97 -0.54 -10.73 -1.37
N LEU A 98 -1.52 -9.84 -1.18
CA LEU A 98 -2.10 -9.58 0.14
C LEU A 98 -2.81 -10.83 0.71
N ALA A 99 -3.32 -11.73 -0.14
CA ALA A 99 -3.85 -13.02 0.28
C ALA A 99 -2.86 -13.82 1.14
N ASP A 100 -1.59 -13.87 0.72
CA ASP A 100 -0.58 -14.65 1.41
C ASP A 100 -0.14 -13.98 2.73
N ILE A 101 -0.20 -12.64 2.78
CA ILE A 101 0.03 -11.84 3.99
C ILE A 101 -1.08 -12.09 5.01
N VAL A 102 -2.35 -11.97 4.59
CA VAL A 102 -3.53 -12.19 5.42
C VAL A 102 -3.52 -13.61 5.98
N ARG A 103 -3.26 -14.62 5.14
CA ARG A 103 -3.08 -16.01 5.56
C ARG A 103 -2.04 -16.14 6.68
N ALA A 104 -0.86 -15.56 6.48
CA ALA A 104 0.22 -15.64 7.45
C ALA A 104 -0.11 -14.90 8.76
N GLN A 105 -0.81 -13.76 8.69
CA GLN A 105 -1.26 -13.04 9.88
C GLN A 105 -2.31 -13.82 10.67
N ILE A 106 -3.31 -14.40 10.01
CA ILE A 106 -4.34 -15.22 10.67
C ILE A 106 -3.70 -16.47 11.28
N ALA A 107 -2.82 -17.16 10.56
CA ALA A 107 -2.11 -18.33 11.08
C ALA A 107 -1.32 -18.05 12.35
N ARG A 108 -0.77 -16.84 12.52
CA ARG A 108 -0.04 -16.43 13.73
C ARG A 108 -0.96 -15.98 14.87
N ASN A 109 -1.97 -15.17 14.55
CA ASN A 109 -2.71 -14.42 15.55
C ASN A 109 -4.06 -15.06 15.92
N ALA A 110 -4.66 -15.82 15.01
CA ALA A 110 -5.93 -16.50 15.19
C ALA A 110 -5.98 -17.82 14.39
N PRO A 111 -5.14 -18.83 14.70
CA PRO A 111 -5.05 -20.08 13.94
C PRO A 111 -6.40 -20.78 13.70
N ALA A 112 -7.32 -20.69 14.66
CA ALA A 112 -8.67 -21.27 14.57
C ALA A 112 -9.52 -20.67 13.43
N LEU A 113 -9.21 -19.46 12.98
CA LEU A 113 -9.90 -18.77 11.88
C LEU A 113 -9.25 -19.00 10.51
N LEU A 114 -8.10 -19.69 10.46
CA LEU A 114 -7.33 -19.85 9.22
C LEU A 114 -8.11 -20.58 8.13
N GLU A 115 -8.62 -21.77 8.45
CA GLU A 115 -9.33 -22.61 7.49
C GLU A 115 -10.65 -21.97 7.01
N PRO A 116 -11.49 -21.36 7.87
CA PRO A 116 -12.61 -20.54 7.41
C PRO A 116 -12.21 -19.36 6.53
N ALA A 117 -11.16 -18.61 6.89
CA ALA A 117 -10.70 -17.46 6.12
C ALA A 117 -10.16 -17.87 4.74
N GLU A 118 -9.44 -18.99 4.64
CA GLU A 118 -8.99 -19.53 3.35
C GLU A 118 -10.15 -19.87 2.43
N ARG A 119 -11.20 -20.52 2.94
CA ARG A 119 -12.40 -20.80 2.13
C ARG A 119 -13.06 -19.51 1.63
N THR A 120 -13.18 -18.52 2.49
CA THR A 120 -13.79 -17.24 2.15
C THR A 120 -12.95 -16.48 1.12
N MET A 121 -11.62 -16.40 1.31
CA MET A 121 -10.72 -15.78 0.33
C MET A 121 -10.73 -16.52 -1.01
N ALA A 122 -10.75 -17.85 -1.01
CA ALA A 122 -10.82 -18.64 -2.23
C ALA A 122 -12.12 -18.38 -3.02
N ALA A 123 -13.26 -18.28 -2.32
CA ALA A 123 -14.53 -17.91 -2.93
C ALA A 123 -14.47 -16.50 -3.54
N ILE A 124 -14.00 -15.50 -2.79
CA ILE A 124 -13.86 -14.12 -3.27
C ILE A 124 -12.94 -14.03 -4.49
N LEU A 125 -11.80 -14.74 -4.47
CA LEU A 125 -10.88 -14.76 -5.61
C LEU A 125 -11.55 -15.37 -6.85
N ALA A 126 -12.37 -16.40 -6.68
CA ALA A 126 -13.05 -17.10 -7.77
C ALA A 126 -14.25 -16.31 -8.34
N THR A 127 -15.04 -15.64 -7.50
CA THR A 127 -16.32 -15.04 -7.92
C THR A 127 -16.33 -13.52 -7.91
N GLY A 128 -15.43 -12.88 -7.17
CA GLY A 128 -15.52 -11.46 -6.86
C GLY A 128 -16.55 -11.12 -5.79
N GLU A 129 -17.17 -12.12 -5.16
CA GLU A 129 -18.26 -11.94 -4.20
C GLU A 129 -17.87 -12.48 -2.82
N VAL A 130 -18.28 -11.77 -1.77
CA VAL A 130 -18.17 -12.29 -0.40
C VAL A 130 -19.33 -13.28 -0.16
N PRO A 131 -19.06 -14.52 0.28
CA PRO A 131 -20.12 -15.48 0.59
C PRO A 131 -21.17 -14.92 1.56
N ALA A 132 -22.44 -15.23 1.32
CA ALA A 132 -23.52 -14.85 2.23
C ALA A 132 -23.45 -15.64 3.54
N GLY A 133 -23.95 -15.06 4.64
CA GLY A 133 -24.12 -15.76 5.91
C GLY A 133 -22.84 -16.05 6.68
N LEU A 134 -21.73 -15.36 6.38
CA LEU A 134 -20.49 -15.50 7.15
C LEU A 134 -20.72 -15.21 8.64
N PRO A 135 -20.03 -15.91 9.55
CA PRO A 135 -20.04 -15.56 10.96
C PRO A 135 -19.51 -14.12 11.20
N ARG A 136 -19.92 -13.48 12.30
CA ARG A 136 -19.64 -12.05 12.55
C ARG A 136 -18.16 -11.69 12.55
N ASP A 137 -17.30 -12.57 13.06
CA ASP A 137 -15.85 -12.41 13.08
C ASP A 137 -15.26 -12.35 11.66
N GLN A 138 -15.77 -13.14 10.72
CA GLN A 138 -15.38 -13.10 9.32
C GLN A 138 -15.95 -11.90 8.57
N GLN A 139 -17.15 -11.43 8.91
CA GLN A 139 -17.73 -10.23 8.28
C GLN A 139 -16.90 -8.96 8.54
N VAL A 140 -16.13 -8.92 9.63
CA VAL A 140 -15.20 -7.81 9.91
C VAL A 140 -14.03 -7.80 8.93
N LEU A 141 -13.52 -8.98 8.56
CA LEU A 141 -12.41 -9.14 7.62
C LEU A 141 -12.88 -9.06 6.15
N PHE A 142 -14.09 -9.56 5.89
CA PHE A 142 -14.69 -9.69 4.57
C PHE A 142 -16.10 -9.08 4.60
N PRO A 143 -16.23 -7.74 4.62
CA PRO A 143 -17.54 -7.11 4.59
C PRO A 143 -18.20 -7.33 3.23
N PRO A 144 -19.53 -7.56 3.16
CA PRO A 144 -20.20 -7.95 1.91
C PRO A 144 -19.90 -7.06 0.72
N TYR A 145 -19.86 -5.74 0.92
CA TYR A 145 -19.63 -4.76 -0.14
C TYR A 145 -18.21 -4.76 -0.72
N ALA A 146 -17.27 -5.47 -0.10
CA ALA A 146 -15.86 -5.40 -0.48
C ALA A 146 -15.44 -6.50 -1.46
N GLY A 147 -16.34 -7.38 -1.92
CA GLY A 147 -16.01 -8.49 -2.81
C GLY A 147 -15.10 -8.11 -4.00
N PRO A 148 -15.52 -7.18 -4.87
CA PRO A 148 -14.72 -6.79 -6.04
C PRO A 148 -13.38 -6.15 -5.68
N PHE A 149 -13.35 -5.36 -4.59
CA PHE A 149 -12.13 -4.79 -4.05
C PHE A 149 -11.17 -5.87 -3.56
N LEU A 150 -11.68 -6.79 -2.74
CA LEU A 150 -10.94 -7.89 -2.14
C LEU A 150 -10.38 -8.82 -3.21
N GLN A 151 -11.17 -9.18 -4.23
CA GLN A 151 -10.68 -9.98 -5.35
C GLN A 151 -9.46 -9.34 -6.01
N SER A 152 -9.50 -8.02 -6.24
CA SER A 152 -8.42 -7.29 -6.89
C SER A 152 -7.20 -7.15 -5.98
N VAL A 153 -7.36 -6.66 -4.74
CA VAL A 153 -6.23 -6.41 -3.84
C VAL A 153 -5.56 -7.71 -3.37
N LEU A 154 -6.32 -8.79 -3.20
CA LEU A 154 -5.79 -10.10 -2.78
C LEU A 154 -4.97 -10.77 -3.89
N SER A 155 -5.27 -10.49 -5.16
CA SER A 155 -4.57 -11.04 -6.33
C SER A 155 -3.48 -10.13 -6.91
N PHE A 156 -3.43 -8.86 -6.49
CA PHE A 156 -2.45 -7.90 -6.97
C PHE A 156 -1.02 -8.31 -6.56
N ASP A 157 -0.13 -8.45 -7.55
CA ASP A 157 1.28 -8.78 -7.36
C ASP A 157 2.12 -7.49 -7.24
N PRO A 158 2.59 -7.13 -6.04
CA PRO A 158 3.27 -5.85 -5.81
C PRO A 158 4.67 -5.82 -6.41
N ALA A 159 5.40 -6.94 -6.36
CA ALA A 159 6.76 -7.04 -6.89
C ALA A 159 6.74 -6.95 -8.42
N LYS A 160 5.80 -7.64 -9.07
CA LYS A 160 5.59 -7.53 -10.52
C LYS A 160 5.18 -6.12 -10.92
N ALA A 161 4.29 -5.49 -10.15
CA ALA A 161 3.88 -4.11 -10.41
C ALA A 161 5.08 -3.15 -10.33
N LEU A 162 5.90 -3.25 -9.28
CA LEU A 162 7.11 -2.43 -9.13
C LEU A 162 8.10 -2.64 -10.26
N ALA A 163 8.32 -3.89 -10.68
CA ALA A 163 9.24 -4.25 -11.77
C ALA A 163 8.90 -3.54 -13.10
N GLY A 164 7.62 -3.25 -13.35
CA GLY A 164 7.15 -2.55 -14.55
C GLY A 164 7.28 -1.02 -14.52
N LEU A 165 7.74 -0.42 -13.41
CA LEU A 165 7.86 1.03 -13.27
C LEU A 165 9.26 1.52 -13.64
N ASP A 166 9.35 2.73 -14.19
CA ASP A 166 10.59 3.45 -14.52
C ASP A 166 10.64 4.80 -13.79
N LEU A 167 10.56 4.76 -12.46
CA LEU A 167 10.74 5.92 -11.57
C LEU A 167 11.49 5.57 -10.29
N ALA A 168 12.03 6.60 -9.63
CA ALA A 168 12.81 6.42 -8.42
C ALA A 168 11.94 5.85 -7.29
N CYS A 169 12.40 4.81 -6.61
CA CYS A 169 11.60 4.17 -5.56
C CYS A 169 12.39 4.00 -4.26
N LEU A 170 11.78 4.36 -3.13
CA LEU A 170 12.30 4.15 -1.79
C LEU A 170 11.43 3.14 -1.05
N LEU A 171 12.01 2.05 -0.57
CA LEU A 171 11.37 1.08 0.31
C LEU A 171 11.80 1.37 1.75
N LEU A 172 10.83 1.54 2.65
CA LEU A 172 11.06 1.74 4.08
C LEU A 172 10.39 0.60 4.83
N GLN A 173 11.15 -0.16 5.62
CA GLN A 173 10.58 -1.28 6.36
C GLN A 173 11.06 -1.34 7.81
N GLY A 174 10.15 -1.67 8.73
CA GLY A 174 10.50 -1.91 10.13
C GLY A 174 10.98 -3.33 10.38
N ALA A 175 12.14 -3.52 11.01
CA ALA A 175 12.65 -4.86 11.35
C ALA A 175 11.78 -5.63 12.37
N ALA A 176 10.97 -4.90 13.15
CA ALA A 176 10.03 -5.45 14.13
C ALA A 176 8.58 -5.42 13.62
N ASP A 177 8.37 -5.27 12.31
CA ASP A 177 7.06 -5.37 11.69
C ASP A 177 6.51 -6.80 11.81
N ARG A 178 5.32 -6.92 12.42
CA ARG A 178 4.61 -8.18 12.63
C ARG A 178 3.47 -8.41 11.64
N GLN A 179 3.14 -7.41 10.82
CA GLN A 179 2.10 -7.47 9.80
C GLN A 179 2.70 -7.82 8.44
N VAL A 180 3.79 -7.15 8.07
CA VAL A 180 4.59 -7.38 6.86
C VAL A 180 5.99 -7.74 7.35
N VAL A 181 6.29 -9.03 7.51
CA VAL A 181 7.55 -9.50 8.10
C VAL A 181 8.69 -9.26 7.09
N PRO A 182 9.78 -8.54 7.43
CA PRO A 182 10.78 -8.08 6.47
C PRO A 182 11.33 -9.18 5.55
N MET A 183 11.90 -10.25 6.11
CA MET A 183 12.58 -11.27 5.31
C MET A 183 11.65 -12.09 4.41
N GLY A 184 10.36 -12.18 4.74
CA GLY A 184 9.39 -12.98 3.96
C GLY A 184 8.45 -12.14 3.09
N ASP A 185 8.11 -10.95 3.55
CA ASP A 185 7.01 -10.17 2.99
C ASP A 185 7.49 -8.93 2.23
N VAL A 186 8.60 -8.27 2.60
CA VAL A 186 9.13 -7.11 1.84
C VAL A 186 10.19 -7.52 0.82
N GLN A 187 10.88 -8.63 1.04
CA GLN A 187 12.01 -9.08 0.21
C GLN A 187 11.69 -9.10 -1.29
N PRO A 188 10.52 -9.56 -1.77
CA PRO A 188 10.20 -9.53 -3.20
C PRO A 188 10.22 -8.12 -3.82
N LEU A 189 9.86 -7.06 -3.07
CA LEU A 189 9.98 -5.68 -3.56
C LEU A 189 11.44 -5.23 -3.63
N ILE A 190 12.26 -5.62 -2.64
CA ILE A 190 13.71 -5.32 -2.64
C ILE A 190 14.36 -5.97 -3.86
N ASP A 191 14.03 -7.22 -4.14
CA ASP A 191 14.54 -7.95 -5.30
C ASP A 191 14.08 -7.30 -6.61
N ALA A 192 12.79 -6.97 -6.73
CA ALA A 192 12.27 -6.27 -7.90
C ALA A 192 12.97 -4.91 -8.12
N LEU A 193 13.27 -4.18 -7.04
CA LEU A 193 14.00 -2.92 -7.11
C LEU A 193 15.45 -3.11 -7.58
N GLY A 194 16.14 -4.12 -7.06
CA GLY A 194 17.51 -4.46 -7.45
C GLY A 194 17.62 -4.83 -8.93
N HIS A 195 16.69 -5.65 -9.44
CA HIS A 195 16.65 -6.02 -10.87
C HIS A 195 16.40 -4.82 -11.80
N ARG A 196 15.57 -3.85 -11.38
CA ARG A 196 15.35 -2.61 -12.15
C ARG A 196 16.64 -1.79 -12.26
N GLY A 197 17.39 -1.65 -11.16
CA GLY A 197 18.68 -0.97 -11.16
C GLY A 197 19.70 -1.65 -12.07
N ALA A 198 19.81 -2.98 -11.99
CA ALA A 198 20.74 -3.75 -12.82
C ALA A 198 20.42 -3.70 -14.32
N SER A 199 19.16 -3.47 -14.70
CA SER A 199 18.72 -3.37 -16.10
C SER A 199 18.74 -1.93 -16.66
N GLY A 200 19.31 -0.96 -15.94
CA GLY A 200 19.37 0.44 -16.38
C GLY A 200 18.05 1.20 -16.23
N GLY A 201 17.11 0.66 -15.44
CA GLY A 201 15.91 1.35 -14.98
C GLY A 201 16.22 2.45 -13.97
N ALA A 202 15.21 3.24 -13.61
CA ALA A 202 15.34 4.25 -12.57
C ALA A 202 15.86 3.65 -11.24
N SER A 203 16.74 4.38 -10.57
CA SER A 203 17.38 3.96 -9.32
C SER A 203 16.39 3.80 -8.17
N GLY A 204 16.78 3.07 -7.13
CA GLY A 204 16.00 3.02 -5.91
C GLY A 204 16.83 2.55 -4.73
N GLU A 205 16.24 2.72 -3.55
CA GLU A 205 16.87 2.39 -2.28
C GLU A 205 15.88 1.59 -1.43
N ALA A 206 16.42 0.70 -0.60
CA ALA A 206 15.65 -0.04 0.39
C ALA A 206 16.34 0.06 1.75
N GLU A 207 15.57 0.37 2.80
CA GLU A 207 16.10 0.48 4.15
C GLU A 207 15.22 -0.24 5.16
N VAL A 208 15.85 -1.12 5.94
CA VAL A 208 15.21 -1.88 7.02
C VAL A 208 15.71 -1.33 8.36
N PHE A 209 14.79 -0.76 9.14
CA PHE A 209 15.12 -0.06 10.38
C PHE A 209 15.02 -0.98 11.60
N PRO A 210 16.09 -1.14 12.39
CA PRO A 210 16.06 -1.97 13.60
C PRO A 210 15.07 -1.41 14.63
N ALA A 211 14.39 -2.30 15.36
CA ALA A 211 13.41 -1.96 16.39
C ALA A 211 12.31 -0.97 15.93
N VAL A 212 11.88 -1.08 14.67
CA VAL A 212 10.77 -0.30 14.10
C VAL A 212 9.62 -1.22 13.73
N SER A 213 8.39 -0.81 14.07
CA SER A 213 7.15 -1.56 13.84
C SER A 213 6.56 -1.34 12.44
N HIS A 214 5.43 -2.00 12.16
CA HIS A 214 4.62 -1.76 10.96
C HIS A 214 4.21 -0.30 10.79
N SER A 215 3.93 0.41 11.89
CA SER A 215 3.54 1.83 11.87
C SER A 215 4.74 2.77 11.74
N LEU A 216 5.94 2.24 11.47
CA LEU A 216 7.20 2.98 11.37
C LEU A 216 7.60 3.72 12.66
N LYS A 217 7.16 3.20 13.80
CA LYS A 217 7.49 3.73 15.14
C LYS A 217 8.45 2.81 15.85
N ARG A 218 9.23 3.35 16.79
CA ARG A 218 10.13 2.54 17.61
C ARG A 218 9.31 1.59 18.49
N VAL A 219 9.78 0.36 18.61
CA VAL A 219 9.30 -0.58 19.63
C VAL A 219 10.24 -0.58 20.82
N ALA A 220 9.69 -0.54 22.03
CA ALA A 220 10.44 -0.63 23.28
C ALA A 220 10.84 -2.08 23.61
N GLY A 221 10.18 -3.08 23.02
CA GLY A 221 10.48 -4.48 23.26
C GLY A 221 9.56 -5.46 22.53
N PRO A 222 9.71 -6.77 22.76
CA PRO A 222 9.03 -7.82 22.01
C PRO A 222 7.51 -7.87 22.17
N THR A 223 6.95 -7.27 23.23
CA THR A 223 5.50 -7.17 23.48
C THR A 223 4.92 -5.82 23.12
N ASP A 224 5.77 -4.82 22.80
CA ASP A 224 5.29 -3.52 22.39
C ASP A 224 4.57 -3.65 21.04
N PRO A 225 3.29 -3.26 20.94
CA PRO A 225 2.56 -3.35 19.69
C PRO A 225 3.09 -2.38 18.62
N GLY A 226 3.84 -1.34 19.01
CA GLY A 226 4.55 -0.45 18.10
C GLY A 226 3.66 0.63 17.46
N PHE A 227 2.55 0.99 18.09
CA PHE A 227 1.61 2.01 17.58
C PHE A 227 1.76 3.37 18.29
N ALA A 228 2.37 3.41 19.47
CA ALA A 228 2.49 4.61 20.29
C ALA A 228 3.74 5.44 19.93
N GLY A 229 3.72 6.72 20.29
CA GLY A 229 4.85 7.63 20.08
C GLY A 229 4.93 8.24 18.68
N PRO A 230 5.99 9.03 18.42
CA PRO A 230 6.23 9.64 17.11
C PRO A 230 6.76 8.62 16.09
N LEU A 231 6.85 9.04 14.84
CA LEU A 231 7.63 8.34 13.81
C LEU A 231 9.05 8.10 14.32
N ALA A 232 9.63 6.92 14.03
CA ALA A 232 11.02 6.65 14.38
C ALA A 232 11.94 7.69 13.69
N PRO A 233 12.82 8.41 14.41
CA PRO A 233 13.63 9.48 13.83
C PRO A 233 14.41 9.06 12.57
N ALA A 234 15.05 7.88 12.60
CA ALA A 234 15.80 7.36 11.45
C ALA A 234 14.94 7.18 10.17
N VAL A 235 13.66 6.82 10.33
CA VAL A 235 12.74 6.72 9.18
C VAL A 235 12.44 8.11 8.62
N GLY A 236 12.20 9.09 9.49
CA GLY A 236 11.99 10.49 9.09
C GLY A 236 13.23 11.09 8.42
N ASP A 237 14.42 10.82 8.97
CA ASP A 237 15.70 11.28 8.46
C ASP A 237 15.96 10.70 7.06
N LYS A 238 15.77 9.39 6.88
CA LYS A 238 15.90 8.73 5.57
C LYS A 238 14.91 9.30 4.54
N LEU A 239 13.64 9.46 4.94
CA LEU A 239 12.63 10.01 4.05
C LEU A 239 13.00 11.42 3.61
N ALA A 240 13.45 12.27 4.54
CA ALA A 240 13.86 13.64 4.26
C ALA A 240 15.13 13.70 3.40
N SER A 241 16.15 12.90 3.71
CA SER A 241 17.41 12.88 2.97
C SER A 241 17.24 12.39 1.53
N TRP A 242 16.26 11.51 1.29
CA TRP A 242 15.96 11.00 -0.03
C TRP A 242 15.06 11.94 -0.83
N LEU A 243 13.96 12.45 -0.24
CA LEU A 243 12.99 13.27 -0.97
C LEU A 243 13.49 14.69 -1.24
N ARG A 244 14.23 15.33 -0.33
CA ARG A 244 14.67 16.73 -0.52
C ARG A 244 15.49 16.94 -1.81
N PRO A 245 16.59 16.22 -2.05
CA PRO A 245 17.34 16.39 -3.29
C PRO A 245 16.53 15.97 -4.52
N LEU A 246 15.72 14.90 -4.40
CA LEU A 246 14.93 14.38 -5.50
C LEU A 246 13.84 15.36 -5.96
N LEU A 247 13.21 16.07 -5.02
CA LEU A 247 12.14 17.03 -5.30
C LEU A 247 12.64 18.49 -5.40
N GLY A 248 13.96 18.71 -5.30
CA GLY A 248 14.58 20.04 -5.35
C GLY A 248 14.07 20.97 -4.25
N ALA A 249 14.06 20.48 -3.00
CA ALA A 249 13.58 21.16 -1.80
C ALA A 249 14.65 21.35 -0.73
#